data_AF-A0A353T2Q3-F1
#
_entry.id   AF-A0A353T2Q3-F1
#
_cell.length_a   1.000
_cell.length_b   1.000
_cell.length_c   1.000
_cell.angle_alpha   90.00
_cell.angle_beta   90.00
_cell.angle_gamma   90.00
#
_symmetry.space_group_name_H-M   'P 1'
#
loop_
_entity.id
_entity.type
_entity.pdbx_description
1 polymer ?
#
loop_
_entity_poly.entity_id
_entity_poly.type
_entity_poly.pdbx_seq_one_letter_code
_entity_poly.pdbx_strand_id
1 'polypeptide(L)' 'VGEMAAKVRRIREPEPYKGKGIKYENERILRKEGKAGKK' A
#
# COMPACT_ATOMS: atom_id res chain seq x y z
N VAL A 1 21.14 -1.60 3.63
CA VAL A 1 19.96 -2.45 3.93
C VAL A 1 18.64 -1.91 3.36
N GLY A 2 18.40 -0.58 3.33
CA GLY A 2 17.15 -0.01 2.81
C GLY A 2 16.89 -0.23 1.31
N GLU A 3 17.94 -0.28 0.47
CA GLU A 3 17.79 -0.46 -0.99
C GLU A 3 17.09 -1.76 -1.39
N MET A 4 17.40 -2.87 -0.72
CA MET A 4 16.76 -4.16 -0.99
C MET A 4 15.26 -4.09 -0.67
N ALA A 5 14.92 -3.51 0.49
CA ALA A 5 13.54 -3.35 0.90
C ALA A 5 12.77 -2.41 -0.05
N ALA A 6 13.42 -1.37 -0.58
CA ALA A 6 12.85 -0.49 -1.61
C ALA A 6 12.63 -1.20 -2.95
N LYS A 7 13.57 -2.05 -3.39
CA LYS A 7 13.43 -2.88 -4.60
C LYS A 7 12.23 -3.83 -4.50
N VAL A 8 12.04 -4.45 -3.34
CA VAL A 8 10.91 -5.36 -3.09
C VAL A 8 9.58 -4.61 -3.06
N ARG A 9 9.51 -3.43 -2.44
CA ARG A 9 8.31 -2.57 -2.44
C ARG A 9 7.86 -2.15 -3.85
N ARG A 10 8.80 -1.85 -4.74
CA ARG A 10 8.51 -1.44 -6.14
C ARG A 10 7.77 -2.48 -6.97
N ILE A 11 7.89 -3.77 -6.62
CA ILE A 11 7.22 -4.86 -7.35
C ILE A 11 5.70 -4.77 -7.18
N ARG A 12 5.24 -4.41 -5.98
CA ARG A 12 3.81 -4.29 -5.68
C ARG A 12 3.60 -3.30 -4.55
N GLU A 13 3.43 -2.04 -4.93
CA GLU A 13 3.14 -0.98 -3.98
C GLU A 13 1.76 -1.17 -3.33
N PRO A 14 1.60 -0.74 -2.07
CA PRO A 14 0.33 -0.85 -1.36
C PRO A 14 -0.74 0.04 -2.02
N GLU A 15 -1.83 -0.57 -2.46
CA GLU A 15 -2.91 0.15 -3.12
C GLU A 15 -3.60 1.17 -2.18
N PRO A 16 -3.97 2.36 -2.67
CA PRO A 16 -4.55 3.43 -1.84
C PRO A 16 -5.96 3.14 -1.34
N TYR A 17 -6.65 2.08 -1.80
CA TYR A 17 -8.01 1.77 -1.36
C TYR A 17 -8.03 0.66 -0.32
N LYS A 18 -7.45 -0.49 -0.67
CA LYS A 18 -7.47 -1.70 0.18
C LYS A 18 -6.18 -1.87 0.99
N GLY A 19 -5.16 -1.03 0.74
CA GLY A 19 -3.84 -1.18 1.35
C GLY A 19 -3.15 -2.49 1.00
N LYS A 20 -3.51 -3.12 -0.13
CA LYS A 20 -2.98 -4.42 -0.57
C LYS A 20 -1.67 -4.19 -1.30
N GLY A 21 -0.59 -4.85 -0.87
CA GLY A 21 0.74 -4.73 -1.44
C GLY A 21 1.82 -4.88 -0.37
N ILE A 22 3.05 -4.57 -0.75
CA ILE A 22 4.24 -4.69 0.11
C ILE A 22 4.42 -3.35 0.84
N LYS A 23 4.25 -3.37 2.17
CA LYS A 23 4.41 -2.22 3.06
C LYS A 23 5.50 -2.49 4.08
N TYR A 24 6.03 -1.43 4.68
CA TYR A 24 6.87 -1.59 5.87
C TYR A 24 6.01 -1.90 7.11
N GLU A 25 6.59 -2.58 8.11
CA GLU A 25 5.84 -3.03 9.30
C GLU A 25 5.11 -1.91 10.02
N ASN A 26 5.73 -0.72 10.12
CA ASN A 26 5.18 0.43 10.84
C ASN A 26 4.55 1.48 9.91
N GLU A 27 4.31 1.17 8.64
CA GLU A 27 3.76 2.13 7.68
C GLU A 27 2.22 2.21 7.76
N ARG A 28 1.71 3.41 8.08
CA ARG A 28 0.27 3.72 8.02
C ARG A 28 -0.08 4.17 6.60
N ILE A 29 -0.77 3.31 5.86
CA ILE A 29 -1.25 3.64 4.50
C ILE A 29 -2.47 4.55 4.61
N LEU A 30 -2.41 5.73 4.00
CA LEU A 30 -3.55 6.62 3.83
C LEU A 30 -4.52 5.99 2.84
N ARG A 31 -5.59 5.38 3.35
CA ARG A 31 -6.61 4.76 2.52
C ARG A 31 -7.61 5.83 2.06
N LYS A 32 -7.85 5.89 0.76
CA LYS A 32 -8.98 6.62 0.18
C LYS A 32 -10.23 5.76 0.35
N GLU A 33 -11.34 6.42 0.70
CA GLU A 33 -12.67 5.83 0.60
C GLU A 33 -12.82 5.20 -0.79
N GLY A 34 -13.31 3.95 -0.84
CA GLY A 34 -13.64 3.30 -2.11
C GLY A 34 -14.72 4.07 -2.85
N LYS A 35 -15.14 3.58 -4.03
CA LYS A 35 -16.33 4.14 -4.70
C LYS A 35 -17.48 4.19 -3.68
N ALA A 36 -17.95 5.39 -3.37
CA ALA A 36 -19.20 5.63 -2.65
C ALA A 36 -20.36 5.16 -3.55
N GLY A 37 -20.53 3.84 -3.64
CA GLY A 37 -21.38 3.20 -4.62
C GLY A 37 -22.14 2.04 -4.02
N LYS A 38 -23.45 2.29 -3.87
CA LYS A 38 -24.57 1.35 -3.70
C LYS A 38 -24.86 0.83 -2.29
N LYS A 39 -25.75 1.53 -1.61
CA LYS A 39 -27.08 0.95 -1.36
C LYS A 39 -28.01 1.45 -2.46
#